data_AF-A0A182EQ35-F1
#
_entry.id   AF-A0A182EQ35-F1
#
_cell.length_a   1.000
_cell.length_b   1.000
_cell.length_c   1.000
_cell.angle_alpha   90.00
_cell.angle_beta   90.00
_cell.angle_gamma   90.00
#
_symmetry.space_group_name_H-M   'P 1'
#
loop_
_entity.id
_entity.type
_entity.pdbx_description
1 polymer ?
#
loop_
_entity_poly.entity_id
_entity_poly.type
_entity_poly.pdbx_seq_one_letter_code
_entity_poly.pdbx_strand_id
1 'polypeptide(L)'
;MWPENCLKAKCDMVYLHKCPEDSRLIIPSPPPGECCAPPGQCHCDIQKCYPLVPLCEKGLERVLVKKGTNEPGHCCDIFECKEPELRCENVHCDRHFLDYEDEVCPDDSIRAASYVPAGTCCPINPECRCRASICMPASCPEGQKVKILQKGDGTPGRCCDQFICEDNDDMISKRCPYNGEIYDDGEQWHTSSCEQCKCKGGIALCSKMTCASPPC
;
A
#
# COMPACT_ATOMS: atom_id res chain seq x y z
N MET A 1 -16.93 3.51 -8.84
CA MET A 1 -17.97 4.54 -8.96
C MET A 1 -18.25 5.07 -7.57
N TRP A 2 -17.85 6.30 -7.28
CA TRP A 2 -18.36 7.03 -6.13
C TRP A 2 -19.85 7.23 -6.36
N PRO A 3 -20.72 6.88 -5.40
CA PRO A 3 -22.15 7.04 -5.64
C PRO A 3 -22.48 8.54 -5.72
N GLU A 4 -23.36 8.93 -6.65
CA GLU A 4 -23.64 10.35 -7.00
C GLU A 4 -24.16 11.20 -5.82
N ASN A 5 -24.50 10.55 -4.71
CA ASN A 5 -24.89 11.12 -3.43
C ASN A 5 -23.70 11.69 -2.61
N CYS A 6 -22.45 11.43 -2.97
CA CYS A 6 -21.28 11.92 -2.22
C CYS A 6 -20.80 13.33 -2.59
N LEU A 7 -21.30 13.91 -3.69
CA LEU A 7 -20.90 15.25 -4.17
C LEU A 7 -21.21 16.40 -3.20
N LYS A 8 -22.11 16.19 -2.24
CA LYS A 8 -22.49 17.18 -1.21
C LYS A 8 -22.17 16.72 0.22
N ALA A 9 -21.48 15.60 0.38
CA ALA A 9 -21.14 15.09 1.70
C ALA A 9 -20.15 16.04 2.39
N LYS A 10 -20.55 16.58 3.55
CA LYS A 10 -19.63 17.28 4.45
C LYS A 10 -19.09 16.25 5.43
N CYS A 11 -17.83 15.88 5.26
CA CYS A 11 -17.16 15.00 6.20
C CYS A 11 -16.61 15.80 7.37
N ASP A 12 -16.87 15.35 8.58
CA ASP A 12 -16.27 15.93 9.77
C ASP A 12 -14.75 15.68 9.72
N MET A 13 -13.99 16.76 9.57
CA MET A 13 -12.53 16.69 9.67
C MET A 13 -12.15 16.48 11.13
N VAL A 14 -11.99 15.23 11.52
CA VAL A 14 -11.32 14.89 12.77
C VAL A 14 -9.84 15.24 12.58
N TYR A 15 -9.39 16.33 13.18
CA TYR A 15 -7.97 16.68 13.23
C TYR A 15 -7.21 15.54 13.91
N LEU A 16 -6.50 14.75 13.11
CA LEU A 16 -5.80 13.58 13.60
C LEU A 16 -4.65 14.00 14.49
N HIS A 17 -4.67 13.50 15.73
CA HIS A 17 -3.55 13.57 16.66
C HIS A 17 -2.30 13.05 15.96
N LYS A 18 -1.18 13.78 16.09
CA LYS A 18 0.12 13.31 15.61
C LYS A 18 0.37 11.93 16.20
N CYS A 19 0.55 10.92 15.36
CA CYS A 19 0.93 9.59 15.84
C CYS A 19 2.27 9.68 16.58
N PRO A 20 2.52 8.75 17.53
CA PRO A 20 3.83 8.60 18.14
C PRO A 20 4.94 8.44 17.09
N GLU A 21 6.17 8.76 17.47
CA GLU A 21 7.32 8.78 16.55
C GLU A 21 7.58 7.44 15.87
N ASP A 22 7.24 6.33 16.52
CA ASP A 22 7.39 4.96 16.02
C ASP A 22 6.19 4.45 15.20
N SER A 23 5.20 5.32 14.98
CA SER A 23 3.90 4.96 14.44
C SER A 23 3.53 5.84 13.26
N ARG A 24 2.71 5.32 12.37
CA ARG A 24 2.19 6.05 11.21
C ARG A 24 0.68 6.09 11.23
N LEU A 25 0.14 7.15 10.64
CA LEU A 25 -1.30 7.31 10.52
C LEU A 25 -1.82 6.59 9.28
N ILE A 26 -2.75 5.66 9.45
CA ILE A 26 -3.43 4.98 8.36
C ILE A 26 -4.89 5.43 8.35
N ILE A 27 -5.34 6.01 7.23
CA ILE A 27 -6.73 6.39 7.02
C ILE A 27 -7.38 5.30 6.16
N PRO A 28 -8.35 4.53 6.69
CA PRO A 28 -9.03 3.50 5.91
C PRO A 28 -9.86 4.11 4.79
N SER A 29 -10.05 3.36 3.70
CA SER A 29 -11.06 3.71 2.69
C SER A 29 -12.46 3.70 3.30
N PRO A 30 -13.37 4.58 2.85
CA PRO A 30 -14.75 4.55 3.29
C PRO A 30 -15.42 3.21 2.94
N PRO A 31 -16.29 2.67 3.82
CA PRO A 31 -17.07 1.48 3.52
C PRO A 31 -17.96 1.67 2.26
N PRO A 32 -18.35 0.58 1.57
CA PRO A 32 -19.26 0.67 0.43
C PRO A 32 -20.58 1.38 0.81
N GLY A 33 -20.88 2.50 0.14
CA GLY A 33 -22.09 3.29 0.37
C GLY A 33 -21.92 4.48 1.32
N GLU A 34 -20.76 4.61 1.97
CA GLU A 34 -20.39 5.80 2.75
C GLU A 34 -19.47 6.73 1.95
N CYS A 35 -19.59 8.04 2.20
CA CYS A 35 -18.80 9.06 1.49
C CYS A 35 -17.57 9.51 2.26
N CYS A 36 -17.57 9.33 3.59
CA CYS A 36 -16.54 9.85 4.48
C CYS A 36 -15.67 8.71 5.00
N ALA A 37 -14.35 8.89 4.92
CA ALA A 37 -13.42 7.96 5.51
C ALA A 37 -13.56 7.95 7.04
N PRO A 38 -13.47 6.79 7.70
CA PRO A 38 -13.40 6.72 9.16
C PRO A 38 -12.14 7.43 9.68
N PRO A 39 -12.10 7.81 10.97
CA PRO A 39 -10.92 8.43 11.55
C PRO A 39 -9.71 7.52 11.38
N GLY A 40 -8.58 8.12 10.99
CA GLY A 40 -7.34 7.37 10.84
C GLY A 40 -6.87 6.77 12.17
N GLN A 41 -6.18 5.64 12.07
CA GLN A 41 -5.66 4.89 13.20
C GLN A 41 -4.14 4.83 13.12
N CYS A 42 -3.47 5.03 14.25
CA CYS A 42 -2.03 4.85 14.33
C CYS A 42 -1.69 3.37 14.31
N HIS A 43 -0.76 3.00 13.43
CA HIS A 43 -0.22 1.65 13.34
C HIS A 43 1.29 1.70 13.48
N CYS A 44 1.86 0.67 14.10
CA CYS A 44 3.30 0.57 14.24
C CYS A 44 4.01 0.64 12.88
N ASP A 45 5.08 1.43 12.85
CA ASP A 45 5.95 1.56 11.68
C ASP A 45 7.39 1.26 12.08
N ILE A 46 7.76 0.00 11.94
CA ILE A 46 9.08 -0.52 12.32
C ILE A 46 10.25 0.17 11.59
N GLN A 47 9.99 0.88 10.49
CA GLN A 47 11.02 1.71 9.86
C GLN A 47 11.45 2.88 10.72
N LYS A 48 10.52 3.43 11.48
CA LYS A 48 10.80 4.55 12.36
C LYS A 48 11.59 4.10 13.59
N CYS A 49 11.78 2.79 13.78
CA CYS A 49 12.68 2.26 14.79
C CYS A 49 14.16 2.37 14.42
N TYR A 50 14.53 2.39 13.13
CA TYR A 50 15.95 2.45 12.73
C TYR A 50 16.71 3.63 13.29
N PRO A 51 16.19 4.87 13.19
CA PRO A 51 16.88 6.03 13.73
C PRO A 51 16.98 6.01 15.27
N LEU A 52 16.15 5.21 15.95
CA LEU A 52 16.15 5.09 17.41
C LEU A 52 17.23 4.12 17.92
N VAL A 53 17.84 3.33 17.03
CA VAL A 53 18.91 2.39 17.42
C VAL A 53 20.21 3.16 17.63
N PRO A 54 20.82 3.10 18.82
CA PRO A 54 22.07 3.80 19.10
C PRO A 54 23.26 3.14 18.38
N LEU A 55 24.17 3.97 17.90
CA LEU A 55 25.49 3.54 17.42
C LEU A 55 26.45 3.49 18.61
N CYS A 56 26.91 2.28 18.95
CA CYS A 56 27.82 2.10 20.08
C CYS A 56 29.28 2.34 19.67
N GLU A 57 30.01 3.05 20.53
CA GLU A 57 31.45 3.27 20.38
C GLU A 57 32.24 1.95 20.57
N LYS A 58 33.51 1.95 20.15
CA LYS A 58 34.37 0.76 20.29
C LYS A 58 34.51 0.35 21.75
N GLY A 59 34.24 -0.93 22.04
CA GLY A 59 34.32 -1.49 23.40
C GLY A 59 33.00 -1.48 24.17
N LEU A 60 31.95 -0.88 23.61
CA LEU A 60 30.58 -0.98 24.13
C LEU A 60 29.76 -1.98 23.31
N GLU A 61 28.88 -2.70 23.97
CA GLU A 61 27.95 -3.64 23.36
C GLU A 61 26.53 -3.11 23.40
N ARG A 62 25.80 -3.36 22.32
CA ARG A 62 24.39 -3.00 22.22
C ARG A 62 23.56 -4.05 22.94
N VAL A 63 22.89 -3.66 24.01
CA VAL A 63 22.07 -4.52 24.85
C VAL A 63 20.60 -4.15 24.68
N LEU A 64 19.73 -5.16 24.56
CA LEU A 64 18.28 -4.97 24.54
C LEU A 64 17.79 -4.72 25.96
N VAL A 65 17.27 -3.52 26.21
CA VAL A 65 16.76 -3.11 27.55
C VAL A 65 15.27 -3.34 27.65
N LYS A 66 14.53 -3.02 26.59
CA LYS A 66 13.08 -3.22 26.54
C LYS A 66 12.68 -3.71 25.17
N LYS A 67 11.91 -4.79 25.12
CA LYS A 67 11.33 -5.30 23.88
C LYS A 67 10.14 -4.42 23.45
N GLY A 68 10.06 -4.10 22.18
CA GLY A 68 8.92 -3.44 21.56
C GLY A 68 7.68 -4.33 21.57
N THR A 69 6.52 -3.69 21.55
CA THR A 69 5.20 -4.30 21.42
C THR A 69 4.62 -3.97 20.05
N ASN A 70 3.41 -4.44 19.74
CA ASN A 70 2.68 -4.02 18.54
C ASN A 70 1.74 -2.84 18.82
N GLU A 71 2.02 -2.06 19.86
CA GLU A 71 1.20 -0.93 20.27
C GLU A 71 1.85 0.40 19.84
N PRO A 72 1.08 1.32 19.23
CA PRO A 72 1.60 2.63 18.85
C PRO A 72 2.24 3.37 20.04
N GLY A 73 3.49 3.83 19.87
CA GLY A 73 4.29 4.46 20.92
C GLY A 73 5.25 3.50 21.66
N HIS A 74 5.08 2.19 21.46
CA HIS A 74 5.95 1.15 22.01
C HIS A 74 6.38 0.12 20.95
N CYS A 75 6.30 0.46 19.67
CA CYS A 75 6.58 -0.42 18.54
C CYS A 75 8.03 -0.90 18.48
N CYS A 76 8.95 -0.07 18.98
CA CYS A 76 10.38 -0.29 18.82
C CYS A 76 11.03 -0.94 20.04
N ASP A 77 11.98 -1.82 19.77
CA ASP A 77 12.93 -2.29 20.77
C ASP A 77 13.80 -1.12 21.24
N ILE A 78 14.04 -1.03 22.55
CA ILE A 78 14.91 -0.03 23.17
C ILE A 78 16.24 -0.67 23.49
N PHE A 79 17.30 -0.08 22.94
CA PHE A 79 18.67 -0.54 23.11
C PHE A 79 19.50 0.51 23.86
N GLU A 80 20.45 0.03 24.64
CA GLU A 80 21.47 0.86 25.28
C GLU A 80 22.86 0.31 24.94
N CYS A 81 23.85 1.20 24.88
CA CYS A 81 25.24 0.81 24.78
C CYS A 81 25.79 0.64 26.20
N LYS A 82 26.22 -0.56 26.55
CA LYS A 82 26.76 -0.89 27.87
C LYS A 82 28.14 -1.53 27.73
N GLU A 83 28.92 -1.45 28.80
CA GLU A 83 30.15 -2.23 28.88
C GLU A 83 29.81 -3.72 28.90
N PRO A 84 30.64 -4.58 28.27
CA PRO A 84 30.43 -6.02 28.29
C PRO A 84 30.37 -6.54 29.73
N GLU A 85 29.28 -7.22 30.09
CA GLU A 85 29.13 -7.82 31.43
C GLU A 85 30.11 -8.98 31.66
N LEU A 86 30.57 -9.60 30.56
CA LEU A 86 31.39 -10.80 30.56
C LEU A 86 32.70 -10.58 29.82
N ARG A 87 33.75 -11.28 30.27
CA ARG A 87 35.02 -11.36 29.55
C ARG A 87 34.93 -12.47 28.50
N CYS A 88 34.52 -12.08 27.30
CA CYS A 88 34.26 -12.99 26.18
C CYS A 88 35.51 -13.37 25.36
N GLU A 89 36.71 -13.16 25.92
CA GLU A 89 38.02 -13.27 25.23
C GLU A 89 38.27 -14.63 24.56
N ASN A 90 37.69 -15.71 25.10
CA ASN A 90 37.85 -17.08 24.58
C ASN A 90 36.58 -17.63 23.92
N VAL A 91 35.53 -16.81 23.75
CA VAL A 91 34.29 -17.24 23.12
C VAL A 91 34.40 -17.01 21.62
N HIS A 92 34.44 -18.09 20.85
CA HIS A 92 34.30 -18.01 19.40
C HIS A 92 32.81 -18.04 19.06
N CYS A 93 32.25 -16.89 18.72
CA CYS A 93 30.89 -16.82 18.21
C CYS A 93 30.86 -17.43 16.82
N ASP A 94 30.00 -18.44 16.64
CA ASP A 94 29.86 -19.07 15.34
C ASP A 94 29.26 -18.05 14.36
N ARG A 95 30.10 -17.59 13.44
CA ARG A 95 29.71 -16.74 12.33
C ARG A 95 29.48 -17.56 11.05
N HIS A 96 29.31 -18.90 11.12
CA HIS A 96 29.13 -19.81 9.97
C HIS A 96 27.85 -19.63 9.13
N PHE A 97 27.27 -18.44 9.08
CA PHE A 97 26.34 -18.05 8.02
C PHE A 97 26.93 -16.95 7.11
N LEU A 98 28.26 -16.78 7.10
CA LEU A 98 28.95 -15.74 6.32
C LEU A 98 29.47 -16.19 4.93
N ASP A 99 29.11 -17.39 4.45
CA ASP A 99 29.58 -17.91 3.16
C ASP A 99 28.47 -18.06 2.09
N TYR A 100 27.27 -17.54 2.34
CA TYR A 100 26.28 -17.26 1.30
C TYR A 100 25.73 -15.88 1.61
N GLU A 101 26.20 -14.89 0.85
CA GLU A 101 25.78 -13.48 0.77
C GLU A 101 24.92 -12.98 1.93
N ASP A 102 25.41 -12.02 2.73
CA ASP A 102 24.62 -11.20 3.67
C ASP A 102 23.13 -11.22 3.29
N GLU A 103 22.30 -12.05 3.96
CA GLU A 103 20.90 -12.24 3.55
C GLU A 103 20.16 -10.91 3.76
N VAL A 104 20.19 -10.09 2.73
CA VAL A 104 19.45 -8.84 2.64
C VAL A 104 17.99 -9.22 2.74
N CYS A 105 17.26 -8.60 3.67
CA CYS A 105 15.85 -8.87 3.76
C CYS A 105 15.18 -8.53 2.41
N PRO A 106 14.15 -9.29 2.01
CA PRO A 106 13.31 -8.91 0.88
C PRO A 106 12.81 -7.46 1.01
N ASP A 107 12.51 -6.79 -0.10
CA ASP A 107 12.15 -5.36 -0.12
C ASP A 107 10.97 -4.98 0.80
N ASP A 108 10.05 -5.92 1.02
CA ASP A 108 8.87 -5.80 1.86
C ASP A 108 9.13 -6.15 3.34
N SER A 109 10.38 -6.40 3.67
CA SER A 109 10.83 -6.99 4.93
C SER A 109 12.04 -6.27 5.47
N ILE A 110 12.28 -6.44 6.76
CA ILE A 110 13.24 -5.59 7.45
C ILE A 110 13.78 -6.28 8.71
N ARG A 111 15.07 -6.08 9.00
CA ARG A 111 15.78 -6.77 10.08
C ARG A 111 16.03 -5.86 11.26
N ALA A 112 15.50 -6.21 12.43
CA ALA A 112 15.84 -5.51 13.67
C ALA A 112 17.35 -5.56 13.92
N ALA A 113 17.87 -4.54 14.59
CA ALA A 113 19.31 -4.40 14.75
C ALA A 113 19.84 -5.46 15.74
N SER A 114 20.99 -6.07 15.44
CA SER A 114 21.61 -7.15 16.24
C SER A 114 21.97 -6.75 17.67
N TYR A 115 21.79 -7.59 18.68
CA TYR A 115 22.12 -7.18 20.06
C TYR A 115 22.73 -8.33 20.85
N VAL A 116 23.43 -8.00 21.93
CA VAL A 116 23.97 -8.98 22.87
C VAL A 116 22.99 -9.09 24.04
N PRO A 117 22.33 -10.24 24.22
CA PRO A 117 21.53 -10.50 25.41
C PRO A 117 22.37 -10.49 26.69
N ALA A 118 21.76 -10.08 27.81
CA ALA A 118 22.40 -10.13 29.12
C ALA A 118 22.91 -11.54 29.46
N GLY A 119 24.11 -11.64 30.02
CA GLY A 119 24.76 -12.91 30.35
C GLY A 119 25.20 -13.75 29.14
N THR A 120 25.24 -13.19 27.94
CA THR A 120 25.76 -13.88 26.74
C THR A 120 26.90 -13.09 26.11
N CYS A 121 27.74 -13.79 25.33
CA CYS A 121 28.90 -13.18 24.66
C CYS A 121 28.69 -12.94 23.17
N CYS A 122 27.67 -13.57 22.58
CA CYS A 122 27.49 -13.56 21.12
C CYS A 122 26.28 -12.73 20.73
N PRO A 123 26.42 -11.84 19.73
CA PRO A 123 25.30 -11.05 19.26
C PRO A 123 24.28 -11.95 18.57
N ILE A 124 23.01 -11.74 18.88
CA ILE A 124 21.89 -12.31 18.13
C ILE A 124 21.62 -11.41 16.94
N ASN A 125 21.54 -12.02 15.75
CA ASN A 125 21.05 -11.37 14.56
C ASN A 125 19.58 -11.78 14.33
N PRO A 126 18.59 -10.90 14.55
CA PRO A 126 17.19 -11.23 14.37
C PRO A 126 16.86 -11.66 12.94
N GLU A 127 15.79 -12.43 12.80
CA GLU A 127 15.20 -12.75 11.49
C GLU A 127 14.51 -11.52 10.88
N CYS A 128 14.35 -11.53 9.56
CA CYS A 128 13.56 -10.51 8.86
C CYS A 128 12.10 -10.55 9.32
N ARG A 129 11.48 -9.39 9.43
CA ARG A 129 10.06 -9.24 9.75
C ARG A 129 9.36 -8.35 8.74
N CYS A 130 8.06 -8.49 8.62
CA CYS A 130 7.29 -7.74 7.64
C CYS A 130 7.26 -6.25 7.89
N ARG A 131 7.60 -5.49 6.84
CA ARG A 131 7.42 -4.05 6.77
C ARG A 131 6.04 -3.75 6.20
N ALA A 132 4.99 -4.03 6.95
CA ALA A 132 3.60 -3.77 6.53
C ALA A 132 3.37 -2.29 6.13
N SER A 133 4.28 -1.38 6.52
CA SER A 133 4.22 0.01 6.15
C SER A 133 4.48 0.32 4.67
N ILE A 134 5.18 -0.54 3.92
CA ILE A 134 5.43 -0.30 2.48
C ILE A 134 4.32 -0.82 1.58
N CYS A 135 3.42 -1.67 2.09
CA CYS A 135 2.38 -2.27 1.28
C CYS A 135 1.46 -1.19 0.69
N MET A 136 1.44 -1.12 -0.64
CA MET A 136 0.54 -0.23 -1.35
C MET A 136 -0.90 -0.68 -1.12
N PRO A 137 -1.84 0.24 -0.85
CA PRO A 137 -3.25 -0.11 -0.84
C PRO A 137 -3.62 -0.64 -2.23
N ALA A 138 -4.43 -1.69 -2.26
CA ALA A 138 -4.91 -2.28 -3.50
C ALA A 138 -5.91 -1.33 -4.18
N SER A 139 -5.40 -0.33 -4.89
CA SER A 139 -6.17 0.68 -5.62
C SER A 139 -5.64 0.87 -7.04
N CYS A 140 -6.55 1.10 -7.98
CA CYS A 140 -6.24 1.32 -9.39
C CYS A 140 -6.74 2.69 -9.85
N PRO A 141 -6.16 3.24 -10.95
CA PRO A 141 -6.66 4.43 -11.62
C PRO A 141 -8.16 4.34 -12.00
N GLU A 142 -8.78 5.49 -12.23
CA GLU A 142 -10.20 5.54 -12.62
C GLU A 142 -10.46 4.69 -13.88
N GLY A 143 -11.49 3.84 -13.80
CA GLY A 143 -11.89 2.95 -14.88
C GLY A 143 -11.34 1.53 -14.81
N GLN A 144 -10.31 1.28 -14.00
CA GLN A 144 -9.72 -0.06 -13.82
C GLN A 144 -10.23 -0.77 -12.56
N LYS A 145 -10.34 -2.10 -12.61
CA LYS A 145 -10.68 -2.95 -11.46
C LYS A 145 -9.40 -3.61 -10.93
N VAL A 146 -9.26 -3.61 -9.60
CA VAL A 146 -8.17 -4.30 -8.90
C VAL A 146 -8.42 -5.80 -8.97
N LYS A 147 -7.44 -6.56 -9.42
CA LYS A 147 -7.41 -8.03 -9.32
C LYS A 147 -6.24 -8.45 -8.45
N ILE A 148 -6.56 -9.02 -7.29
CA ILE A 148 -5.56 -9.58 -6.39
C ILE A 148 -5.03 -10.87 -7.02
N LEU A 149 -3.75 -10.89 -7.36
CA LEU A 149 -3.05 -12.07 -7.86
C LEU A 149 -2.69 -12.99 -6.70
N GLN A 150 -2.15 -12.42 -5.63
CA GLN A 150 -1.73 -13.13 -4.44
C GLN A 150 -1.95 -12.27 -3.21
N LYS A 151 -2.53 -12.87 -2.17
CA LYS A 151 -2.65 -12.21 -0.87
C LYS A 151 -1.35 -12.37 -0.09
N GLY A 152 -0.90 -11.31 0.56
CA GLY A 152 0.20 -11.39 1.50
C GLY A 152 -0.16 -12.31 2.67
N ASP A 153 0.78 -13.17 3.05
CA ASP A 153 0.62 -14.08 4.20
C ASP A 153 1.30 -13.54 5.47
N GLY A 154 1.97 -12.39 5.36
CA GLY A 154 2.69 -11.77 6.48
C GLY A 154 4.04 -12.44 6.78
N THR A 155 4.57 -13.22 5.84
CA THR A 155 5.95 -13.74 5.90
C THR A 155 6.91 -12.86 5.10
N PRO A 156 8.20 -12.79 5.48
CA PRO A 156 9.17 -12.00 4.74
C PRO A 156 9.24 -12.39 3.26
N GLY A 157 9.13 -11.41 2.35
CA GLY A 157 9.04 -11.61 0.90
C GLY A 157 7.61 -11.79 0.38
N ARG A 158 6.62 -11.97 1.26
CA ARG A 158 5.19 -12.06 0.96
C ARG A 158 4.34 -11.29 1.98
N CYS A 159 4.83 -10.16 2.44
CA CYS A 159 4.15 -9.30 3.39
C CYS A 159 2.98 -8.54 2.76
N CYS A 160 3.11 -8.17 1.49
CA CYS A 160 2.15 -7.33 0.78
C CYS A 160 1.32 -8.14 -0.22
N ASP A 161 0.09 -7.67 -0.45
CA ASP A 161 -0.75 -8.18 -1.53
C ASP A 161 -0.12 -7.81 -2.88
N GLN A 162 -0.09 -8.78 -3.80
CA GLN A 162 0.26 -8.56 -5.20
C GLN A 162 -1.04 -8.43 -5.99
N PHE A 163 -1.19 -7.31 -6.70
CA PHE A 163 -2.38 -7.02 -7.49
C PHE A 163 -2.01 -6.37 -8.82
N ILE A 164 -2.90 -6.54 -9.80
CA ILE A 164 -2.83 -5.85 -11.08
C ILE A 164 -4.11 -5.04 -11.29
N CYS A 165 -4.01 -4.03 -12.14
CA CYS A 165 -5.14 -3.25 -12.61
C CYS A 165 -5.58 -3.79 -13.97
N GLU A 166 -6.79 -4.32 -14.03
CA GLU A 166 -7.41 -4.73 -15.29
C GLU A 166 -8.36 -3.64 -15.76
N ASP A 167 -8.30 -3.33 -17.06
CA ASP A 167 -9.26 -2.44 -17.69
C ASP A 167 -10.67 -3.04 -17.58
N ASN A 168 -11.66 -2.18 -17.31
CA ASN A 168 -13.05 -2.62 -17.41
C ASN A 168 -13.34 -3.01 -18.86
N ASP A 169 -13.55 -4.29 -19.10
CA ASP A 169 -14.20 -4.79 -20.32
C ASP A 169 -15.57 -4.12 -20.49
N ASP A 170 -16.19 -3.68 -19.39
CA ASP A 170 -17.40 -2.84 -19.33
C ASP A 170 -17.25 -1.47 -20.03
N MET A 171 -16.05 -0.88 -20.17
CA MET A 171 -15.88 0.39 -20.92
C MET A 171 -15.71 0.15 -22.41
N ILE A 172 -15.00 -0.92 -22.81
CA ILE A 172 -14.86 -1.29 -24.23
C ILE A 172 -16.20 -1.78 -24.77
N SER A 173 -16.93 -2.60 -24.01
CA SER A 173 -18.27 -3.10 -24.37
C SER A 173 -19.35 -2.01 -24.39
N LYS A 174 -19.11 -0.83 -23.79
CA LYS A 174 -20.01 0.33 -23.87
C LYS A 174 -19.74 1.25 -25.05
N ARG A 175 -18.60 1.12 -25.73
CA ARG A 175 -18.29 1.87 -26.94
C ARG A 175 -19.03 1.31 -28.14
N CYS A 176 -19.51 2.19 -29.02
CA CYS A 176 -20.29 1.80 -30.18
C CYS A 176 -19.42 1.84 -31.44
N PRO A 177 -19.09 0.68 -32.06
CA PRO A 177 -18.51 0.68 -33.38
C PRO A 177 -19.58 1.10 -34.41
N TYR A 178 -19.31 2.16 -35.17
CA TYR A 178 -20.19 2.63 -36.24
C TYR A 178 -19.38 3.08 -37.44
N ASN A 179 -19.61 2.45 -38.60
CA ASN A 179 -18.98 2.75 -39.88
C ASN A 179 -17.43 2.81 -39.86
N GLY A 180 -16.78 1.99 -39.04
CA GLY A 180 -15.31 1.93 -38.92
C GLY A 180 -14.71 2.87 -37.88
N GLU A 181 -15.53 3.73 -37.27
CA GLU A 181 -15.15 4.56 -36.12
C GLU A 181 -15.74 3.99 -34.82
N ILE A 182 -15.17 4.39 -33.69
CA ILE A 182 -15.59 3.95 -32.35
C ILE A 182 -16.03 5.20 -31.58
N TYR A 183 -17.29 5.19 -31.12
CA TYR A 183 -17.90 6.28 -30.37
C TYR A 183 -18.04 5.91 -28.90
N ASP A 184 -17.79 6.85 -27.99
CA ASP A 184 -17.91 6.64 -26.55
C ASP A 184 -19.39 6.61 -26.10
N ASP A 185 -19.67 5.96 -24.96
CA ASP A 185 -21.04 5.86 -24.42
C ASP A 185 -21.63 7.24 -24.14
N GLY A 186 -22.81 7.52 -24.71
CA GLY A 186 -23.49 8.81 -24.62
C GLY A 186 -23.13 9.80 -25.73
N GLU A 187 -22.08 9.54 -26.52
CA GLU A 187 -21.65 10.36 -27.64
C GLU A 187 -22.74 10.42 -28.73
N GLN A 188 -22.90 11.59 -29.36
CA GLN A 188 -23.88 11.84 -30.41
C GLN A 188 -23.17 12.34 -31.66
N TRP A 189 -23.54 11.79 -32.81
CA TRP A 189 -22.97 12.16 -34.11
C TRP A 189 -24.05 12.22 -35.17
N HIS A 190 -23.76 12.90 -36.28
CA HIS A 190 -24.63 12.97 -37.46
C HIS A 190 -24.00 12.17 -38.59
N THR A 191 -24.76 11.24 -39.16
CA THR A 191 -24.32 10.40 -40.30
C THR A 191 -24.72 11.04 -41.63
N SER A 192 -25.76 11.86 -41.61
CA SER A 192 -26.17 12.72 -42.72
C SER A 192 -26.88 13.96 -42.16
N SER A 193 -27.25 14.90 -43.03
CA SER A 193 -28.05 16.08 -42.66
C SER A 193 -29.42 15.75 -42.05
N CYS A 194 -29.87 14.49 -42.15
CA CYS A 194 -31.20 14.05 -41.74
C CYS A 194 -31.16 12.83 -40.81
N GLU A 195 -30.00 12.44 -40.32
CA GLU A 195 -29.85 11.26 -39.47
C GLU A 195 -28.86 11.56 -38.34
N GLN A 196 -29.32 11.35 -37.12
CA GLN A 196 -28.56 11.56 -35.89
C GLN A 196 -28.48 10.24 -35.14
N CYS A 197 -27.29 9.92 -34.64
CA CYS A 197 -27.03 8.71 -33.88
C CYS A 197 -26.54 9.05 -32.48
N LYS A 198 -26.82 8.16 -31.53
CA LYS A 198 -26.32 8.22 -30.16
C LYS A 198 -25.81 6.86 -29.73
N CYS A 199 -24.63 6.80 -29.13
CA CYS A 199 -24.14 5.59 -28.51
C CYS A 199 -24.81 5.38 -27.15
N LYS A 200 -25.38 4.19 -26.92
CA LYS A 200 -25.98 3.82 -25.64
C LYS A 200 -25.69 2.36 -25.32
N GLY A 201 -24.78 2.13 -24.38
CA GLY A 201 -24.41 0.81 -23.87
C GLY A 201 -23.87 -0.12 -24.94
N GLY A 202 -22.99 0.38 -25.82
CA GLY A 202 -22.38 -0.40 -26.90
C GLY A 202 -23.23 -0.51 -28.18
N ILE A 203 -24.45 0.04 -28.18
CA ILE A 203 -25.36 0.04 -29.33
C ILE A 203 -25.50 1.46 -29.89
N ALA A 204 -25.22 1.63 -31.18
CA ALA A 204 -25.49 2.88 -31.90
C ALA A 204 -26.99 2.99 -32.22
N LEU A 205 -27.67 3.95 -31.59
CA LEU A 205 -29.09 4.24 -31.81
C LEU A 205 -29.24 5.42 -32.77
N CYS A 206 -29.60 5.15 -34.02
CA CYS A 206 -29.79 6.16 -35.06
C CYS A 206 -31.27 6.48 -35.28
N SER A 207 -31.61 7.76 -35.36
CA SER A 207 -32.93 8.26 -35.72
C SER A 207 -32.85 9.09 -37.00
N LYS A 208 -33.74 8.77 -37.95
CA LYS A 208 -33.92 9.55 -39.18
C LYS A 208 -34.96 10.62 -38.93
N MET A 209 -34.59 11.86 -39.14
CA MET A 209 -35.49 13.01 -39.09
C MET A 209 -36.06 13.25 -40.49
N THR A 210 -37.33 13.63 -40.56
CA THR A 210 -37.95 14.10 -41.80
C THR A 210 -37.37 15.46 -42.16
N CYS A 211 -36.45 15.48 -43.11
CA CYS A 211 -35.98 16.71 -43.73
C CYS A 211 -37.03 17.27 -44.68
N ALA A 212 -37.26 18.58 -44.63
CA ALA A 212 -38.02 19.26 -45.66
C ALA A 212 -37.28 19.15 -46.99
N SER A 213 -37.96 18.66 -48.03
CA SER A 213 -37.44 18.72 -49.39
C SER A 213 -37.19 20.18 -49.75
N PRO A 214 -35.99 20.54 -50.25
CA PRO A 214 -35.75 21.90 -50.71
C PRO A 214 -36.76 22.23 -51.82
N PRO A 215 -37.32 23.46 -51.85
CA PRO A 215 -38.24 23.85 -52.91
C PRO A 215 -37.55 23.73 -54.27
N CYS A 216 -38.27 23.12 -55.22
CA CYS A 216 -37.86 22.95 -56.61
C CYS A 216 -37.56 24.27 -57.32
#